data_AF-A0A6G3MF22-F1
#
_entry.id   AF-A0A6G3MF22-F1
#
_cell.length_a   1.000
_cell.length_b   1.000
_cell.length_c   1.000
_cell.angle_alpha   90.00
_cell.angle_beta   90.00
_cell.angle_gamma   90.00
#
_symmetry.space_group_name_H-M   'P 1'
#
loop_
_entity.id
_entity.type
_entity.pdbx_description
1 polymer ?
#
loop_
_entity_poly.entity_id
_entity_poly.type
_entity_poly.pdbx_seq_one_letter_code
_entity_poly.pdbx_strand_id
1 'polypeptide(L)'
;MLWLSGSPKPRNFAQFLRTCVSSNQRHCWSYAWAEYVKKLNTISLSNNTASRRIEGMSAVIIVQVIQEIESAPLGIFSIQLDKSIDVANCHQPLVYIRHINDGIKNCE
;
A
#
# COMPACT_ATOMS: atom_id res chain seq x y z
N MET A 1 -4.68 -13.42 4.66
CA MET A 1 -3.30 -12.89 4.71
C MET A 1 -2.38 -14.01 5.17
N LEU A 2 -1.77 -14.73 4.22
CA LEU A 2 -0.94 -15.90 4.51
C LEU A 2 0.41 -15.46 5.07
N TRP A 3 0.59 -15.62 6.37
CA TRP A 3 1.92 -15.66 6.98
C TRP A 3 2.62 -16.93 6.52
N LEU A 4 3.83 -16.80 5.95
CA LEU A 4 4.69 -17.96 5.71
C LEU A 4 5.08 -18.55 7.07
N SER A 5 4.74 -19.82 7.29
CA SER A 5 5.01 -20.52 8.54
C SER A 5 6.49 -20.45 8.89
N GLY A 6 6.83 -19.88 10.06
CA GLY A 6 8.18 -19.93 10.64
C GLY A 6 8.93 -18.60 10.79
N SER A 7 8.42 -17.47 10.27
CA SER A 7 9.02 -16.15 10.52
C SER A 7 8.40 -15.46 11.75
N PRO A 8 9.18 -14.78 12.61
CA PRO A 8 8.64 -14.05 13.76
C PRO A 8 7.63 -12.98 13.32
N LYS A 9 6.50 -12.89 14.02
CA LYS A 9 5.52 -11.83 13.78
C LYS A 9 6.19 -10.46 14.02
N PRO A 10 6.12 -9.50 13.09
CA PRO A 10 6.76 -8.21 13.20
C PRO A 10 6.06 -7.44 14.30
N ARG A 11 6.87 -6.78 15.12
CA ARG A 11 6.37 -6.04 16.29
C ARG A 11 5.72 -4.72 15.91
N ASN A 12 5.97 -4.21 14.70
CA ASN A 12 5.37 -3.00 14.18
C ASN A 12 5.37 -2.99 12.64
N PHE A 13 4.68 -2.02 12.06
CA PHE A 13 4.56 -1.86 10.61
C PHE A 13 5.92 -1.63 9.93
N ALA A 14 6.83 -0.90 10.59
CA ALA A 14 8.20 -0.70 10.10
C ALA A 14 8.98 -2.02 9.94
N GLN A 15 8.89 -2.92 10.91
CA GLN A 15 9.47 -4.27 10.81
C GLN A 15 8.78 -5.10 9.74
N PHE A 16 7.45 -5.00 9.64
CA PHE A 16 6.68 -5.68 8.60
C PHE A 16 7.15 -5.27 7.19
N LEU A 17 7.29 -3.97 6.94
CA LEU A 17 7.82 -3.45 5.67
C LEU A 17 9.23 -3.98 5.37
N ARG A 18 10.13 -4.00 6.38
CA ARG A 18 11.48 -4.56 6.21
C ARG A 18 11.42 -6.04 5.81
N THR A 19 10.61 -6.84 6.49
CA THR A 19 10.45 -8.27 6.21
C THR A 19 9.89 -8.50 4.81
N CYS A 20 8.82 -7.81 4.41
CA CYS A 20 8.22 -7.95 3.08
C CYS A 20 9.20 -7.56 1.97
N VAL A 21 9.93 -6.46 2.15
CA VAL A 21 10.91 -6.02 1.16
C VAL A 21 12.07 -7.00 1.08
N SER A 22 12.61 -7.47 2.21
CA SER A 22 13.71 -8.45 2.21
C SER A 22 13.32 -9.84 1.67
N SER A 23 12.06 -10.24 1.82
CA SER A 23 11.57 -11.57 1.41
C SER A 23 11.07 -11.65 -0.03
N ASN A 24 10.92 -10.53 -0.74
CA ASN A 24 10.49 -10.52 -2.14
C ASN A 24 11.65 -10.79 -3.14
N GLN A 25 12.67 -11.52 -2.69
CA GLN A 25 13.89 -11.85 -3.42
C GLN A 25 13.62 -12.94 -4.47
N ARG A 26 12.77 -12.64 -5.45
CA ARG A 26 12.66 -13.45 -6.66
C ARG A 26 13.54 -12.83 -7.74
N HIS A 27 14.76 -13.37 -7.84
CA HIS A 27 15.63 -13.33 -9.02
C HIS A 27 15.86 -11.94 -9.66
N CYS A 28 16.70 -11.09 -9.05
CA CYS A 28 17.43 -10.06 -9.82
C CYS A 28 18.69 -9.59 -9.07
N TRP A 29 19.86 -9.89 -9.66
CA TRP A 29 21.22 -9.38 -9.41
C TRP A 29 21.63 -9.01 -7.98
N SER A 30 22.42 -9.91 -7.35
CA SER A 30 22.84 -9.85 -5.94
C SER A 30 23.52 -8.54 -5.52
N TYR A 31 24.25 -7.88 -6.42
CA TYR A 31 24.96 -6.64 -6.11
C TYR A 31 24.04 -5.41 -6.01
N ALA A 32 23.03 -5.28 -6.89
CA ALA A 32 22.09 -4.16 -6.84
C ALA A 32 21.16 -4.26 -5.62
N TRP A 33 20.79 -5.49 -5.25
CA TRP A 33 19.95 -5.74 -4.07
C TRP A 33 20.67 -5.43 -2.75
N ALA A 34 21.94 -5.81 -2.62
CA ALA A 34 22.72 -5.52 -1.43
C ALA A 34 22.84 -4.00 -1.16
N GLU A 35 23.08 -3.22 -2.21
CA GLU A 35 23.10 -1.75 -2.13
C GLU A 35 21.71 -1.15 -1.83
N TYR A 36 20.65 -1.73 -2.40
CA TYR A 36 19.27 -1.34 -2.09
C TYR A 36 18.90 -1.62 -0.63
N VAL A 37 19.25 -2.79 -0.09
CA VAL A 37 19.04 -3.15 1.31
C VAL A 37 19.83 -2.24 2.25
N LYS A 38 21.08 -1.88 1.89
CA LYS A 38 21.86 -0.87 2.64
C LYS A 38 21.13 0.48 2.66
N LYS A 39 20.63 0.96 1.52
CA LYS A 39 19.83 2.20 1.43
C LYS A 39 18.52 2.11 2.21
N LEU A 40 17.86 0.96 2.24
CA LEU A 40 16.65 0.78 3.05
C LEU A 40 16.97 0.80 4.55
N ASN A 41 18.12 0.26 4.94
CA ASN A 41 18.55 0.29 6.34
C ASN A 41 18.90 1.69 6.83
N THR A 42 19.28 2.63 5.94
CA THR A 42 19.48 4.05 6.30
C THR A 42 18.18 4.81 6.48
N ILE A 43 17.05 4.31 5.96
CA ILE A 43 15.74 4.91 6.19
C ILE A 43 15.31 4.60 7.63
N SER A 44 15.26 5.64 8.46
CA SER A 44 14.64 5.60 9.78
C SER A 44 13.17 5.22 9.64
N LEU A 45 12.86 3.95 9.89
CA LEU A 45 11.50 3.43 9.91
C LEU A 45 10.93 3.54 11.33
N SER A 46 10.89 4.76 11.86
CA SER A 46 10.09 5.02 13.06
C SER A 46 8.61 4.95 12.70
N ASN A 47 7.74 4.61 13.68
CA ASN A 47 6.30 4.62 13.45
C ASN A 47 5.83 5.99 12.95
N ASN A 48 6.38 7.08 13.49
CA ASN A 48 6.01 8.44 13.08
C ASN A 48 6.42 8.74 11.62
N THR A 49 7.60 8.28 11.20
CA THR A 49 8.05 8.45 9.82
C THR A 49 7.17 7.66 8.85
N ALA A 50 6.82 6.42 9.20
CA ALA A 50 5.93 5.59 8.41
C ALA A 50 4.53 6.22 8.30
N SER A 51 3.93 6.63 9.43
CA SER A 51 2.61 7.28 9.44
C SER A 51 2.58 8.54 8.58
N ARG A 52 3.54 9.45 8.75
CA ARG A 52 3.62 10.69 7.94
C ARG A 52 3.77 10.39 6.45
N ARG A 53 4.53 9.35 6.10
CA ARG A 53 4.71 8.97 4.69
C ARG A 53 3.44 8.35 4.10
N ILE A 54 2.74 7.51 4.87
CA ILE A 54 1.44 6.94 4.49
C ILE A 54 0.42 8.06 4.30
N GLU A 55 0.31 8.98 5.26
CA GLU A 55 -0.61 10.12 5.19
C GLU A 55 -0.35 10.97 3.95
N GLY A 56 0.90 11.36 3.70
CA GLY A 56 1.28 12.14 2.53
C GLY A 56 0.97 11.42 1.21
N MET A 57 1.29 10.13 1.11
CA MET A 57 0.97 9.33 -0.07
C MET A 57 -0.54 9.15 -0.25
N SER A 58 -1.28 8.93 0.84
CA SER A 58 -2.74 8.79 0.78
C SER A 58 -3.42 10.06 0.29
N ALA A 59 -2.95 11.24 0.73
CA ALA A 59 -3.50 12.51 0.28
C ALA A 59 -3.33 12.68 -1.24
N VAL A 60 -2.14 12.34 -1.77
CA VAL A 60 -1.86 12.40 -3.21
C VAL A 60 -2.72 11.40 -3.99
N ILE A 61 -2.81 10.15 -3.52
CA ILE A 61 -3.60 9.10 -4.18
C ILE A 61 -5.08 9.48 -4.21
N ILE A 62 -5.62 10.02 -3.12
CA ILE A 62 -7.03 10.46 -3.05
C ILE A 62 -7.31 11.51 -4.12
N VAL A 63 -6.47 12.55 -4.22
CA VAL A 63 -6.64 13.60 -5.24
C VAL A 63 -6.58 13.00 -6.65
N GLN A 64 -5.60 12.14 -6.91
CA GLN A 64 -5.45 11.51 -8.23
C GLN A 64 -6.66 10.65 -8.60
N VAL A 65 -7.17 9.85 -7.67
CA VAL A 65 -8.33 8.98 -7.92
C VAL A 65 -9.61 9.79 -8.13
N ILE A 66 -9.83 10.86 -7.35
CA ILE A 66 -10.98 11.75 -7.56
C ILE A 66 -10.93 12.37 -8.95
N GLN A 67 -9.78 12.95 -9.33
CA GLN A 67 -9.59 13.52 -10.67
C GLN A 67 -9.80 12.49 -11.77
N GLU A 68 -9.32 11.26 -11.58
CA GLU A 68 -9.51 10.18 -12.54
C GLU A 68 -11.00 9.83 -12.71
N ILE A 69 -11.76 9.72 -11.61
CA ILE A 69 -13.20 9.43 -11.65
C ILE A 69 -13.98 10.60 -12.28
N GLU A 70 -13.67 11.84 -11.91
CA GLU A 70 -14.32 13.04 -12.46
C GLU A 70 -14.01 13.25 -13.95
N SER A 71 -12.81 12.87 -14.39
CA SER A 71 -12.38 12.96 -15.79
C SER A 71 -12.87 11.80 -16.67
N ALA A 72 -13.44 10.74 -16.08
CA ALA A 72 -13.85 9.56 -16.81
C ALA A 72 -14.96 9.91 -17.81
N PRO A 73 -14.87 9.50 -19.10
CA PRO A 73 -15.79 9.93 -20.16
C PRO A 73 -17.27 9.66 -19.88
N LEU A 74 -17.56 8.59 -19.13
CA LEU A 74 -18.92 8.19 -18.78
C LEU A 74 -19.33 8.66 -17.38
N GLY A 75 -18.39 9.11 -16.55
CA GLY A 75 -18.65 9.46 -15.15
C GLY A 75 -19.24 8.31 -14.31
N ILE A 76 -19.13 7.07 -14.77
CA ILE A 76 -19.73 5.91 -14.12
C ILE A 76 -18.79 5.40 -13.03
N PHE A 77 -19.30 5.43 -11.81
CA PHE A 77 -18.69 4.77 -10.67
C PHE A 77 -19.76 4.09 -9.82
N SER A 78 -19.35 3.12 -9.01
CA SER A 78 -20.19 2.54 -7.97
C SER A 78 -19.50 2.64 -6.61
N ILE A 79 -20.31 2.84 -5.58
CA ILE A 79 -19.87 2.86 -4.18
C ILE A 79 -20.52 1.67 -3.49
N GLN A 80 -19.69 0.84 -2.85
CA GLN A 80 -20.13 -0.25 -1.99
C GLN A 80 -19.73 0.06 -0.56
N LEU A 81 -20.71 -0.02 0.34
CA LEU A 81 -20.51 0.11 1.78
C LEU A 81 -20.59 -1.30 2.40
N ASP A 82 -19.59 -1.65 3.17
CA ASP A 82 -19.56 -2.89 3.94
C ASP A 82 -19.23 -2.59 5.41
N LYS A 83 -19.61 -3.50 6.30
CA LYS A 83 -19.31 -3.41 7.74
C LYS A 83 -18.50 -4.63 8.14
N SER A 84 -17.21 -4.43 8.41
CA SER A 84 -16.41 -5.44 9.10
C SER A 84 -16.46 -5.24 10.61
N ILE A 85 -16.20 -6.33 11.34
CA ILE A 85 -15.99 -6.31 12.78
C ILE A 85 -14.64 -6.93 13.07
N ASP A 86 -13.85 -6.31 13.95
CA ASP A 86 -12.58 -6.89 14.37
C ASP A 86 -12.76 -7.93 15.49
N VAL A 87 -11.66 -8.54 15.92
CA VAL A 87 -11.64 -9.55 16.99
C VAL A 87 -12.08 -8.99 18.35
N ALA A 88 -12.09 -7.67 18.53
CA ALA A 88 -12.55 -6.98 19.71
C ALA A 88 -14.01 -6.47 19.57
N ASN A 89 -14.73 -6.93 18.53
CA ASN A 89 -16.08 -6.48 18.19
C ASN A 89 -16.18 -4.98 17.85
N CYS A 90 -15.08 -4.36 17.45
CA CYS A 90 -15.06 -2.99 16.96
C CYS A 90 -15.61 -2.95 15.52
N HIS A 91 -16.60 -2.10 15.29
CA HIS A 91 -17.19 -1.91 13.97
C HIS A 91 -16.26 -1.06 13.08
N GLN A 92 -15.92 -1.60 11.93
CA GLN A 92 -15.04 -0.99 10.93
C GLN A 92 -15.84 -0.81 9.64
N PRO A 93 -16.35 0.39 9.35
CA PRO A 93 -17.01 0.65 8.07
C PRO A 93 -15.98 0.65 6.94
N LEU A 94 -16.29 -0.07 5.86
CA LEU A 94 -15.47 -0.17 4.66
C LEU A 94 -16.22 0.47 3.50
N VAL A 95 -15.52 1.31 2.74
CA VAL A 95 -16.05 1.96 1.55
C VAL A 95 -15.20 1.55 0.36
N TYR A 96 -15.82 0.94 -0.64
CA TYR A 96 -15.19 0.57 -1.89
C TYR A 96 -15.76 1.43 -3.01
N ILE A 97 -14.87 2.05 -3.77
CA ILE A 97 -15.23 2.80 -4.98
C ILE A 97 -14.72 2.00 -6.17
N ARG A 98 -15.58 1.75 -7.15
CA ARG A 98 -15.23 1.10 -8.41
C ARG A 98 -15.57 2.04 -9.55
N HIS A 99 -14.59 2.36 -10.39
CA HIS A 99 -14.79 3.11 -11.63
C HIS A 99 -14.20 2.34 -12.81
N ILE A 100 -14.63 2.71 -14.01
CA ILE A 100 -14.05 2.19 -15.26
C ILE A 100 -12.96 3.16 -15.69
N ASN A 101 -11.75 2.64 -15.91
CA ASN A 101 -10.64 3.38 -16.49
C ASN A 101 -10.30 2.73 -17.84
N ASP A 102 -10.26 3.54 -18.90
CA ASP A 102 -9.98 3.09 -20.27
C ASP A 102 -8.51 2.67 -20.49
N GLY A 103 -7.65 2.75 -19.47
CA GLY A 103 -6.32 2.16 -19.47
C GLY A 103 -5.28 2.86 -20.35
N ILE A 104 -5.65 3.93 -21.07
CA ILE A 104 -4.72 4.69 -21.90
C ILE A 104 -4.16 5.86 -21.09
N LYS A 105 -3.08 5.58 -20.34
CA LYS A 105 -2.10 6.63 -20.04
C LYS A 105 -1.03 6.49 -21.11
N ASN A 106 -1.00 7.41 -22.08
CA ASN A 106 0.10 7.49 -23.04
C ASN A 106 1.39 7.64 -22.22
N CYS A 107 2.25 6.63 -22.29
CA CYS A 107 3.62 6.75 -21.84
C CYS A 107 4.33 7.67 -22.85
N GLU A 108 4.57 8.92 -22.47
CA GLU A 108 5.62 9.75 -23.06
C GLU A 108 6.95 9.51 -22.32
#